data_AF-A0A800M6Z3-F1
#
_entry.id   AF-A0A800M6Z3-F1
#
_cell.length_a   1.000
_cell.length_b   1.000
_cell.length_c   1.000
_cell.angle_alpha   90.00
_cell.angle_beta   90.00
_cell.angle_gamma   90.00
#
_symmetry.space_group_name_H-M   'P 1'
#
loop_
_entity.id
_entity.type
_entity.pdbx_description
1 polymer ?
#
loop_
_entity_poly.entity_id
_entity_poly.type
_entity_poly.pdbx_seq_one_letter_code
_entity_poly.pdbx_strand_id
1 'polypeptide(L)'
;LYHGRYLHPLKDYLVGSTESFGRLFSQMPSLANALLSWPLSRMLLKNLIGLRDLPEYSPESVRRLLQKVDAPAFDVDELILRTPEELERSVILL
;
A
#
# COMPACT_ATOMS: atom_id res chain seq x y z
N LEU A 1 -3.13 31.32 -19.96
CA LEU A 1 -4.37 30.56 -19.62
C LEU A 1 -4.40 29.27 -20.45
N TYR A 2 -3.73 28.19 -20.00
CA TYR A 2 -3.61 26.93 -20.76
C TYR A 2 -4.21 25.70 -20.04
N HIS A 3 -4.47 25.78 -18.74
CA HIS A 3 -4.85 24.62 -17.91
C HIS A 3 -6.37 24.31 -17.85
N GLY A 4 -7.21 24.98 -18.64
CA GLY A 4 -8.67 24.86 -18.53
C GLY A 4 -9.36 24.06 -19.64
N ARG A 5 -8.62 23.59 -20.66
CA ARG A 5 -9.24 23.14 -21.91
C ARG A 5 -9.47 21.63 -22.02
N TYR A 6 -8.81 20.84 -21.17
CA TYR A 6 -9.00 19.40 -21.10
C TYR A 6 -9.23 19.00 -19.66
N LEU A 7 -10.40 18.42 -19.38
CA LEU A 7 -10.63 17.70 -18.14
C LEU A 7 -9.56 16.61 -18.06
N HIS A 8 -8.68 16.69 -17.06
CA HIS A 8 -7.76 15.60 -16.76
C HIS A 8 -8.58 14.32 -16.61
N PRO A 9 -8.14 13.20 -17.20
CA PRO A 9 -8.84 11.93 -17.03
C PRO A 9 -9.02 11.68 -15.53
N LEU A 10 -10.18 11.16 -15.12
CA LEU A 10 -10.52 10.98 -13.69
C LEU A 10 -9.41 10.24 -12.91
N LYS A 11 -8.62 9.42 -13.60
CA LYS A 11 -7.40 8.77 -13.10
C LYS A 11 -6.40 9.75 -12.47
N ASP A 12 -6.16 10.92 -13.05
CA ASP A 12 -5.25 11.94 -12.52
C ASP A 12 -5.74 12.53 -11.18
N TYR A 13 -7.06 12.67 -11.01
CA TYR A 13 -7.65 13.07 -9.73
C TYR A 13 -7.59 11.96 -8.68
N LEU A 14 -7.70 10.70 -9.12
CA LEU A 14 -7.53 9.53 -8.24
C LEU A 14 -6.09 9.42 -7.74
N VAL A 15 -5.08 9.74 -8.58
CA VAL A 15 -3.66 9.73 -8.16
C VAL A 15 -3.43 10.59 -6.93
N GLY A 16 -4.01 11.79 -6.85
CA GLY A 16 -3.90 12.65 -5.67
C GLY A 16 -4.61 12.10 -4.42
N SER A 17 -5.59 11.21 -4.59
CA SER A 17 -6.30 10.55 -3.49
C SER A 17 -5.74 9.17 -3.14
N THR A 18 -4.85 8.61 -3.97
CA THR A 18 -4.28 7.26 -3.79
C THR A 18 -3.52 7.12 -2.48
N GLU A 19 -2.88 8.18 -1.96
CA GLU A 19 -2.26 8.12 -0.63
C GLU A 19 -3.27 7.94 0.51
N SER A 20 -4.41 8.63 0.43
CA SER A 20 -5.47 8.49 1.44
C SER A 20 -6.20 7.15 1.32
N PHE A 21 -6.55 6.75 0.10
CA PHE A 21 -7.19 5.46 -0.14
C PHE A 21 -6.24 4.30 0.16
N GLY A 22 -4.96 4.41 -0.20
CA GLY A 22 -3.94 3.42 0.11
C GLY A 22 -3.75 3.24 1.61
N ARG A 23 -3.72 4.34 2.39
CA ARG A 23 -3.68 4.27 3.86
C ARG A 23 -4.92 3.59 4.43
N LEU A 24 -6.11 3.93 3.93
CA LEU A 24 -7.37 3.34 4.36
C LEU A 24 -7.43 1.83 4.04
N PHE A 25 -7.09 1.43 2.82
CA PHE A 25 -7.07 0.03 2.39
C PHE A 25 -5.96 -0.77 3.07
N SER A 26 -4.83 -0.15 3.42
CA SER A 26 -3.77 -0.79 4.20
C SER A 26 -4.20 -1.14 5.64
N GLN A 27 -5.12 -0.37 6.22
CA GLN A 27 -5.69 -0.68 7.54
C GLN A 27 -6.73 -1.81 7.49
N MET A 28 -7.39 -2.00 6.33
CA MET A 28 -8.48 -2.97 6.16
C MET A 28 -8.31 -3.79 4.87
N PRO A 29 -7.24 -4.59 4.74
CA PRO A 29 -6.92 -5.33 3.51
C PRO A 29 -8.02 -6.33 3.12
N SER A 30 -8.70 -6.94 4.10
CA SER A 30 -9.79 -7.89 3.85
C SER A 30 -11.00 -7.24 3.20
N LEU A 31 -11.38 -6.03 3.63
CA LEU A 31 -12.50 -5.28 3.04
C LEU A 31 -12.13 -4.76 1.65
N ALA A 32 -10.89 -4.28 1.50
CA ALA A 32 -10.35 -3.88 0.20
C ALA A 32 -10.41 -5.04 -0.80
N ASN A 33 -9.90 -6.20 -0.41
CA ASN A 33 -9.91 -7.42 -1.23
C ASN A 33 -11.33 -7.91 -1.52
N ALA A 34 -12.24 -7.91 -0.54
CA ALA A 34 -13.63 -8.28 -0.77
C ALA A 34 -14.29 -7.36 -1.81
N LEU A 35 -14.11 -6.04 -1.67
CA LEU A 35 -14.64 -5.05 -2.60
C LEU A 35 -14.05 -5.23 -4.01
N LEU A 36 -12.74 -5.45 -4.12
CA LEU A 36 -12.04 -5.65 -5.41
C LEU A 36 -12.28 -7.02 -6.04
N SER A 37 -12.65 -8.02 -5.24
CA SER A 37 -13.04 -9.35 -5.71
C SER A 37 -14.47 -9.37 -6.27
N TRP A 38 -15.31 -8.38 -5.95
CA TRP A 38 -16.69 -8.32 -6.43
C TRP A 38 -16.73 -8.14 -7.96
N PRO A 39 -17.47 -8.96 -8.73
CA PRO A 39 -17.55 -8.85 -10.19
C PRO A 39 -18.00 -7.46 -10.71
N LEU A 40 -18.85 -6.76 -9.95
CA LEU A 40 -19.33 -5.43 -10.34
C LEU A 40 -18.22 -4.37 -10.22
N SER A 41 -17.41 -4.43 -9.17
CA SER A 41 -16.25 -3.54 -9.03
C SER A 41 -15.21 -3.85 -10.11
N ARG A 42 -14.92 -5.13 -10.41
CA ARG A 42 -14.03 -5.50 -11.52
C ARG A 42 -14.51 -4.96 -12.87
N MET A 43 -15.81 -4.99 -13.14
CA MET A 43 -16.38 -4.37 -14.34
C MET A 43 -16.20 -2.85 -14.35
N LEU A 44 -16.44 -2.18 -13.23
CA LEU A 44 -16.26 -0.73 -13.10
C LEU A 44 -14.79 -0.32 -13.22
N LEU A 45 -13.86 -1.02 -12.57
CA LEU A 45 -12.43 -0.74 -12.65
C LEU A 45 -11.89 -1.01 -14.07
N LYS A 46 -12.38 -2.06 -14.75
CA LYS A 46 -12.08 -2.32 -16.17
C LYS A 46 -12.58 -1.19 -17.07
N ASN A 47 -13.80 -0.69 -16.85
CA ASN A 47 -14.42 0.30 -17.73
C ASN A 47 -14.00 1.75 -17.44
N LEU A 48 -13.70 2.09 -16.17
CA LEU A 48 -13.37 3.45 -15.74
C LEU A 48 -11.85 3.72 -15.68
N ILE A 49 -11.05 2.70 -15.33
CA ILE A 49 -9.61 2.87 -15.06
C ILE A 49 -8.75 2.08 -16.05
N GLY A 50 -9.31 1.04 -16.69
CA GLY A 50 -8.58 0.19 -17.64
C GLY A 50 -7.65 -0.84 -16.97
N LEU A 51 -7.76 -1.02 -15.64
CA LEU A 51 -6.99 -1.99 -14.88
C LEU A 51 -7.67 -3.37 -14.96
N ARG A 52 -7.12 -4.24 -15.81
CA ARG A 52 -7.64 -5.60 -16.06
C ARG A 52 -7.13 -6.63 -15.04
N ASP A 53 -5.97 -6.36 -14.45
CA ASP A 53 -5.29 -7.27 -13.51
C ASP A 53 -4.88 -6.47 -12.26
N LEU A 54 -5.81 -6.38 -11.31
CA LEU A 54 -5.51 -5.85 -9.98
C LEU A 54 -4.81 -6.96 -9.20
N PRO A 55 -3.55 -6.79 -8.79
CA PRO A 55 -2.92 -7.75 -7.90
C PRO A 55 -3.71 -7.80 -6.60
N GLU A 56 -3.96 -9.01 -6.10
CA GLU A 56 -4.59 -9.20 -4.79
C GLU A 56 -3.70 -8.55 -3.73
N TYR A 57 -4.28 -7.74 -2.84
CA TYR A 57 -3.53 -7.17 -1.74
C TYR A 57 -3.21 -8.30 -0.75
N SER A 58 -1.97 -8.34 -0.25
CA SER A 58 -1.61 -9.31 0.79
C SER A 58 -2.62 -9.25 1.95
N PRO A 59 -3.28 -10.37 2.30
CA PRO A 59 -4.32 -10.39 3.33
C PRO A 59 -3.75 -10.04 4.71
N GLU A 60 -2.46 -10.30 4.92
CA GLU A 60 -1.72 -10.00 6.13
C GLU A 60 -0.94 -8.68 5.96
N SER A 61 -1.22 -7.70 6.82
CA SER A 61 -0.44 -6.46 6.83
C SER A 61 0.94 -6.72 7.45
N VAL A 62 2.00 -6.20 6.82
CA VAL A 62 3.39 -6.28 7.33
C VAL A 62 3.46 -5.77 8.78
N ARG A 63 2.77 -4.68 9.10
CA ARG A 63 2.69 -4.13 10.47
C ARG A 63 2.16 -5.14 11.49
N ARG A 64 1.10 -5.88 11.16
CA ARG A 64 0.52 -6.91 12.04
C ARG A 64 1.46 -8.10 12.21
N LEU A 65 2.17 -8.48 11.16
CA LEU A 65 3.19 -9.53 11.24
C LEU A 65 4.35 -9.10 12.14
N LEU A 66 4.84 -7.86 12.00
CA LEU A 66 5.89 -7.29 12.84
C LEU A 66 5.48 -7.23 14.32
N GLN A 67 4.23 -6.84 14.61
CA GLN A 67 3.70 -6.86 15.98
C GLN A 67 3.58 -8.28 16.54
N LYS A 68 3.24 -9.27 15.71
CA LYS A 68 3.11 -10.67 16.13
C LYS A 68 4.46 -11.30 16.51
N VAL A 69 5.54 -10.88 15.85
CA VAL A 69 6.91 -11.36 16.13
C VAL A 69 7.64 -10.51 17.16
N ASP A 70 6.96 -9.54 17.79
CA ASP A 70 7.54 -8.57 18.73
C ASP A 70 8.78 -7.87 18.16
N ALA A 71 8.70 -7.47 16.87
CA ALA A 71 9.82 -6.82 16.21
C ALA A 71 10.13 -5.49 16.91
N PRO A 72 11.41 -5.22 17.26
CA PRO A 72 11.79 -3.96 17.87
C PRO A 72 11.53 -2.80 16.92
N ALA A 73 11.14 -1.66 17.50
CA ALA A 73 11.10 -0.42 16.74
C ALA A 73 12.52 -0.03 16.32
N PHE A 74 12.65 0.60 15.16
CA PHE A 74 13.96 1.05 14.69
C PHE A 74 14.51 2.13 15.63
N ASP A 75 15.67 1.85 16.24
CA ASP A 75 16.42 2.78 17.07
C ASP A 75 17.88 2.86 16.60
N VAL A 76 18.39 4.08 16.43
CA VAL A 76 19.73 4.32 15.89
C VAL A 76 20.81 3.99 16.91
N ASP A 77 20.56 4.24 18.20
CA ASP A 77 21.51 3.96 19.28
C ASP A 77 21.68 2.44 19.42
N GLU A 78 20.58 1.68 19.38
CA GLU A 78 20.61 0.23 19.40
C GLU A 78 21.31 -0.36 18.16
N LEU A 79 21.15 0.26 16.99
CA LEU A 79 21.81 -0.17 15.76
C LEU A 79 23.34 -0.02 15.84
N ILE A 80 23.83 1.07 16.44
CA ILE A 80 25.27 1.33 16.58
C ILE A 80 25.92 0.34 17.57
N LEU A 81 25.16 -0.16 18.54
CA LEU A 81 25.63 -1.12 19.54
C LEU A 81 25.71 -2.57 19.00
N ARG A 82 25.13 -2.86 17.81
CA ARG A 82 25.14 -4.20 17.21
C ARG A 82 26.51 -4.56 16.62
N THR A 83 26.84 -5.84 16.66
CA THR A 83 28.04 -6.37 16.01
C THR A 83 27.88 -6.38 14.49
N PRO A 84 28.98 -6.35 13.71
CA PRO A 84 28.91 -6.41 12.25
C PRO A 84 28.17 -7.65 11.74
N GLU A 85 28.33 -8.79 12.41
CA GLU A 85 27.65 -10.05 12.05
C GLU A 85 26.13 -9.99 12.22
N GLU A 86 25.65 -9.22 13.20
CA GLU A 86 24.22 -9.01 13.45
C GLU A 86 23.62 -8.02 12.43
N LEU A 87 24.38 -7.01 12.02
CA LEU A 87 23.97 -6.06 10.98
C LEU A 87 23.78 -6.75 9.62
N GLU A 88 24.66 -7.70 9.26
CA GLU A 88 24.55 -8.47 8.01
C GLU A 88 23.29 -9.35 7.94
N ARG A 89 22.72 -9.70 9.09
CA ARG A 89 21.49 -10.51 9.19
C ARG A 89 20.23 -9.68 9.44
N SER A 90 20.36 -8.35 9.52
CA SER A 90 19.26 -7.44 9.86
C SER A 90 18.72 -6.73 8.62
N VAL A 91 17.40 -6.44 8.59
CA VAL A 91 16.74 -5.69 7.52
C VAL A 91 15.96 -4.52 8.12
N ILE A 92 16.16 -3.32 7.60
CA ILE A 92 15.45 -2.11 8.02
C ILE A 92 14.25 -1.88 7.08
N LEU A 93 13.08 -1.71 7.66
CA LEU A 93 11.84 -1.39 6.96
C LEU A 93 11.45 0.07 7.27
N LEU A 94 11.26 0.89 6.23
CA LEU A 94 10.90 2.32 6.32
C LEU A 94 9.40 2.54 6.11
#